data_AF-A0A7C0XGE9-F1
#
_entry.id   AF-A0A7C0XGE9-F1
#
_cell.length_a   1.000
_cell.length_b   1.000
_cell.length_c   1.000
_cell.angle_alpha   90.00
_cell.angle_beta   90.00
_cell.angle_gamma   90.00
#
_symmetry.space_group_name_H-M   'P 1'
#
loop_
_entity.id
_entity.type
_entity.pdbx_description
1 polymer ?
#
loop_
_entity_poly.entity_id
_entity_poly.type
_entity_poly.pdbx_seq_one_letter_code
_entity_poly.pdbx_strand_id
1 'polypeptide(L)'
;MFEYGVRQEFWHSLALALILLGIMFLGGWALTVLLLLPSGITAVLGLIGYPFLIFALVIILVLSIELIVRVQIRQPIWINPHNWPELYSKVENLARRVGVEMPKIGIVQNPNFNAFTYGVISPRIVLYSGLVDRFTSEELDFIVSHELAHIKYRWVYFIYTLTEVVFRLIILFPASLIILLPLMIVAVPMRIAFLWFNREVEYLMDREALFVTKNPQAAASALAKIGLGVKMVDKMKVYDFQEDIYDRLANLLSTHPLIQDRIREIRRLTAYIV
;
A
#
# COMPACT_ATOMS: atom_id res chain seq x y z
N MET A 1 -6.98 -15.15 8.87
CA MET A 1 -6.29 -15.15 10.18
C MET A 1 -4.80 -15.04 9.86
N PHE A 2 -4.04 -14.18 10.53
CA PHE A 2 -2.60 -14.07 10.28
C PHE A 2 -1.88 -15.30 10.84
N GLU A 3 -0.94 -15.86 10.09
CA GLU A 3 -0.17 -17.06 10.50
C GLU A 3 0.95 -16.72 11.49
N TYR A 4 1.17 -15.44 11.74
CA TYR A 4 2.21 -14.89 12.59
C TYR A 4 1.63 -13.75 13.44
N GLY A 5 2.32 -13.42 14.53
CA GLY A 5 1.92 -12.30 15.39
C GLY A 5 1.93 -10.99 14.60
N VAL A 6 0.87 -10.19 14.70
CA VAL A 6 0.78 -8.85 14.11
C VAL A 6 0.98 -7.82 15.23
N ARG A 7 1.67 -6.72 14.91
CA ARG A 7 1.90 -5.60 15.83
C ARG A 7 0.58 -5.05 16.37
N GLN A 8 0.53 -4.66 17.64
CA GLN A 8 -0.68 -4.07 18.21
C GLN A 8 -1.01 -2.72 17.55
N GLU A 9 0.02 -2.01 17.11
CA GLU A 9 -0.03 -0.74 16.41
C GLU A 9 -0.77 -0.83 15.08
N PHE A 10 -0.69 -1.97 14.39
CA PHE A 10 -1.53 -2.23 13.21
C PHE A 10 -3.01 -2.26 13.58
N TRP A 11 -3.38 -2.94 14.66
CA TRP A 11 -4.78 -3.00 15.10
C TRP A 11 -5.30 -1.66 15.60
N HIS A 12 -4.48 -0.93 16.36
CA HIS A 12 -4.82 0.42 16.83
C HIS A 12 -4.98 1.41 15.67
N SER A 13 -4.06 1.40 14.70
CA SER A 13 -4.12 2.28 13.54
C SER A 13 -5.30 1.95 12.63
N LEU A 14 -5.58 0.66 12.39
CA LEU A 14 -6.75 0.21 11.63
C LEU A 14 -8.05 0.63 12.32
N ALA A 15 -8.18 0.38 13.62
CA ALA A 15 -9.37 0.75 14.39
C ALA A 15 -9.61 2.27 14.34
N LEU A 16 -8.57 3.06 14.59
CA LEU A 16 -8.65 4.52 14.53
C LEU A 16 -9.04 5.02 13.13
N ALA A 17 -8.39 4.48 12.08
CA ALA A 17 -8.70 4.83 10.69
C ALA A 17 -10.15 4.50 10.33
N LEU A 18 -10.66 3.33 10.71
CA LEU A 18 -12.04 2.92 10.44
C LEU A 18 -13.06 3.74 11.24
N ILE A 19 -12.77 4.07 12.49
CA ILE A 19 -13.65 4.93 13.32
C ILE A 19 -13.76 6.32 12.69
N LEU A 20 -12.63 6.94 12.36
CA LEU A 20 -12.62 8.28 11.75
C LEU A 20 -13.25 8.28 10.36
N LEU A 21 -12.99 7.24 9.56
CA LEU A 21 -13.65 7.04 8.26
C LEU A 21 -15.17 6.90 8.41
N GLY A 22 -15.62 6.13 9.40
CA GLY A 22 -17.04 5.97 9.71
C GLY A 22 -17.70 7.29 10.12
N ILE A 23 -17.06 8.06 11.01
CA ILE A 23 -17.54 9.40 11.41
C ILE A 23 -17.64 10.30 10.18
N MET A 24 -16.65 10.27 9.30
CA MET A 24 -16.59 11.11 8.11
C MET A 24 -17.64 10.73 7.07
N PHE A 25 -17.83 9.43 6.83
CA PHE A 25 -18.86 8.92 5.95
C PHE A 25 -20.26 9.25 6.48
N LEU A 26 -20.54 8.95 7.75
CA LEU A 26 -21.85 9.23 8.38
C LEU A 26 -22.12 10.73 8.50
N GLY A 27 -21.10 11.52 8.84
CA GLY A 27 -21.20 12.97 8.92
C GLY A 27 -21.46 13.61 7.56
N GLY A 28 -20.75 13.17 6.50
CA GLY A 28 -21.03 13.58 5.13
C GLY A 28 -22.43 13.17 4.68
N TRP A 29 -22.88 11.98 5.05
CA TRP A 29 -24.22 11.49 4.74
C TRP A 29 -25.32 12.32 5.42
N ALA A 30 -25.22 12.52 6.73
CA ALA A 30 -26.16 13.31 7.51
C ALA A 30 -26.19 14.76 7.03
N LEU A 31 -25.03 15.34 6.73
CA LEU A 31 -24.94 16.68 6.18
C LEU A 31 -25.59 16.78 4.80
N THR A 32 -25.37 15.80 3.91
CA THR A 32 -26.03 15.77 2.60
C THR A 32 -27.55 15.78 2.75
N VAL A 33 -28.09 14.96 3.65
CA VAL A 33 -29.53 14.93 3.93
C VAL A 33 -30.00 16.27 4.48
N LEU A 34 -29.31 16.81 5.50
CA LEU A 34 -29.65 18.08 6.15
C LEU A 34 -29.70 19.24 5.15
N LEU A 35 -28.72 19.34 4.25
CA LEU A 35 -28.67 20.39 3.23
C LEU A 35 -29.77 20.25 2.17
N LEU A 36 -30.18 19.02 1.87
CA LEU A 36 -31.21 18.74 0.87
C LEU A 36 -32.62 18.73 1.46
N LEU A 37 -32.79 18.72 2.79
CA LEU A 37 -34.09 18.73 3.48
C LEU A 37 -35.06 19.80 2.93
N PRO A 38 -34.66 21.07 2.71
CA PRO A 38 -35.56 22.10 2.19
C PRO A 38 -36.13 21.80 0.79
N SER A 39 -35.47 20.92 0.05
CA SER A 39 -35.82 20.56 -1.32
C SER A 39 -36.69 19.27 -1.40
N GLY A 40 -37.12 18.73 -0.27
CA GLY A 40 -38.13 17.65 -0.19
C GLY A 40 -37.64 16.33 -0.79
N ILE A 41 -38.13 15.96 -1.97
CA ILE A 41 -37.82 14.68 -2.62
C ILE A 41 -36.31 14.46 -2.84
N THR A 42 -35.56 15.54 -3.08
CA THR A 42 -34.10 15.47 -3.21
C THR A 42 -33.41 15.05 -1.93
N ALA A 43 -33.98 15.33 -0.74
CA ALA A 43 -33.45 14.85 0.53
C ALA A 43 -33.56 13.33 0.65
N VAL A 44 -34.67 12.76 0.16
CA VAL A 44 -34.87 11.30 0.07
C VAL A 44 -33.88 10.69 -0.91
N LEU A 45 -33.67 11.32 -2.06
CA LEU A 45 -32.65 10.91 -3.02
C LEU A 45 -31.23 11.00 -2.44
N GLY A 46 -30.92 12.03 -1.64
CA GLY A 46 -29.64 12.15 -0.94
C GLY A 46 -29.46 11.08 0.14
N LEU A 47 -30.52 10.81 0.92
CA LEU A 47 -30.52 9.77 1.95
C LEU A 47 -30.22 8.40 1.36
N ILE A 48 -30.91 8.03 0.28
CA ILE A 48 -30.72 6.72 -0.36
C ILE A 48 -29.46 6.71 -1.22
N GLY A 49 -29.24 7.77 -2.00
CA GLY A 49 -28.23 7.84 -3.04
C GLY A 49 -26.81 8.07 -2.55
N TYR A 50 -26.60 8.68 -1.37
CA TYR A 50 -25.25 9.00 -0.89
C TYR A 50 -24.35 7.75 -0.77
N PRO A 51 -24.74 6.65 -0.09
CA PRO A 51 -23.92 5.44 -0.05
C PRO A 51 -23.58 4.87 -1.44
N PHE A 52 -24.55 4.86 -2.36
CA PHE A 52 -24.33 4.37 -3.72
C PHE A 52 -23.39 5.29 -4.51
N LEU A 53 -23.49 6.60 -4.31
CA LEU A 53 -22.57 7.57 -4.90
C LEU A 53 -21.15 7.34 -4.42
N ILE A 54 -20.93 7.21 -3.10
CA ILE A 54 -19.59 6.92 -2.55
C ILE A 54 -19.05 5.62 -3.15
N PHE A 55 -19.86 4.56 -3.17
CA PHE A 55 -19.43 3.27 -3.71
C PHE A 55 -19.12 3.35 -5.21
N ALA A 56 -19.94 4.04 -6.00
CA ALA A 56 -19.70 4.28 -7.41
C ALA A 56 -18.41 5.07 -7.64
N LEU A 57 -18.15 6.11 -6.83
CA LEU A 57 -16.91 6.89 -6.90
C LEU A 57 -15.68 6.07 -6.51
N VAL A 58 -15.78 5.17 -5.53
CA VAL A 58 -14.71 4.22 -5.21
C VAL A 58 -14.42 3.31 -6.40
N ILE A 59 -15.45 2.73 -7.03
CA ILE A 59 -15.28 1.90 -8.23
C ILE A 59 -14.62 2.71 -9.34
N ILE A 60 -15.12 3.92 -9.62
CA ILE A 60 -14.56 4.81 -10.65
C ILE A 60 -13.10 5.11 -10.36
N LEU A 61 -12.74 5.45 -9.11
CA LEU A 61 -11.37 5.75 -8.73
C LEU A 61 -10.46 4.53 -8.88
N VAL A 62 -10.90 3.34 -8.44
CA VAL A 62 -10.15 2.08 -8.61
C VAL A 62 -9.88 1.80 -10.09
N LEU A 63 -10.91 1.88 -10.94
CA LEU A 63 -10.78 1.65 -12.38
C LEU A 63 -9.88 2.71 -13.04
N SER A 64 -10.00 3.96 -12.60
CA SER A 64 -9.17 5.07 -13.10
C SER A 64 -7.71 4.87 -12.75
N ILE A 65 -7.38 4.50 -11.50
CA ILE A 65 -6.00 4.21 -11.08
C ILE A 65 -5.43 3.04 -11.86
N GLU A 66 -6.18 1.95 -12.02
CA GLU A 66 -5.71 0.80 -12.81
C GLU A 66 -5.42 1.19 -14.28
N LEU A 67 -6.30 1.99 -14.90
CA LEU A 67 -6.08 2.48 -16.26
C LEU A 67 -4.84 3.39 -16.35
N ILE A 68 -4.70 4.35 -15.43
CA ILE A 68 -3.55 5.26 -15.40
C ILE A 68 -2.25 4.47 -15.30
N VAL A 69 -2.16 3.53 -14.36
CA VAL A 69 -0.96 2.70 -14.16
C VAL A 69 -0.69 1.86 -15.42
N ARG A 70 -1.72 1.24 -16.01
CA ARG A 70 -1.58 0.47 -17.24
C ARG A 70 -1.05 1.29 -18.41
N VAL A 71 -1.49 2.54 -18.56
CA VAL A 71 -1.02 3.45 -19.63
C VAL A 71 0.40 3.97 -19.34
N GLN A 72 0.74 4.17 -18.07
CA GLN A 72 2.08 4.62 -17.66
C GLN A 72 3.14 3.53 -17.81
N ILE A 73 2.77 2.26 -17.60
CA ILE A 73 3.66 1.12 -17.82
C ILE A 73 3.88 0.95 -19.33
N ARG A 74 4.96 1.56 -19.82
CA ARG A 74 5.37 1.44 -21.23
C ARG A 74 6.03 0.08 -21.46
N GLN A 75 5.49 -0.70 -22.39
CA GLN A 75 6.11 -1.91 -22.96
C GLN A 75 6.62 -2.94 -21.92
N PRO A 76 5.77 -3.44 -21.01
CA PRO A 76 6.18 -4.49 -20.08
C PRO A 76 6.39 -5.81 -20.84
N ILE A 77 7.51 -6.49 -20.56
CA ILE A 77 7.73 -7.86 -21.00
C ILE A 77 7.07 -8.78 -19.98
N TRP A 78 5.90 -9.32 -20.31
CA TRP A 78 5.21 -10.27 -19.46
C TRP A 78 5.94 -11.61 -19.44
N ILE A 79 6.34 -12.05 -18.24
CA ILE A 79 7.03 -13.32 -18.07
C ILE A 79 6.05 -14.49 -18.17
N ASN A 80 6.54 -15.58 -18.72
CA ASN A 80 5.81 -16.83 -18.88
C ASN A 80 6.82 -18.01 -18.82
N PRO A 81 6.34 -19.26 -18.74
CA PRO A 81 7.22 -20.42 -18.67
C PRO A 81 8.20 -20.58 -19.84
N HIS A 82 8.00 -19.90 -20.97
CA HIS A 82 8.82 -20.04 -22.18
C HIS A 82 9.92 -18.97 -22.28
N ASN A 83 9.64 -17.71 -21.90
CA ASN A 83 10.61 -16.61 -22.06
C ASN A 83 11.48 -16.35 -20.82
N TRP A 84 10.98 -16.69 -19.61
CA TRP A 84 11.68 -16.51 -18.33
C TRP A 84 11.35 -17.67 -17.38
N PRO A 85 11.72 -18.93 -17.72
CA PRO A 85 11.29 -20.12 -16.99
C PRO A 85 11.70 -20.11 -15.52
N GLU A 86 12.92 -19.68 -15.22
CA GLU A 86 13.46 -19.67 -13.85
C GLU A 86 12.73 -18.68 -12.95
N LEU A 87 12.60 -17.42 -13.40
CA LEU A 87 11.88 -16.39 -12.65
C LEU A 87 10.40 -16.75 -12.51
N TYR A 88 9.76 -17.25 -13.58
CA TYR A 88 8.36 -17.67 -13.53
C TYR A 88 8.13 -18.75 -12.47
N SER A 89 8.92 -19.82 -12.51
CA SER A 89 8.80 -20.95 -11.56
C SER A 89 9.06 -20.50 -10.12
N LYS A 90 10.03 -19.59 -9.93
CA LYS A 90 10.34 -19.01 -8.63
C LYS A 90 9.17 -18.21 -8.08
N VAL A 91 8.59 -17.30 -8.86
CA VAL A 91 7.45 -16.52 -8.36
C VAL A 91 6.21 -17.40 -8.17
N GLU A 92 5.98 -18.40 -9.02
CA GLU A 92 4.91 -19.38 -8.81
C GLU A 92 5.08 -20.10 -7.46
N ASN A 93 6.31 -20.49 -7.11
CA ASN A 93 6.61 -21.07 -5.80
C ASN A 93 6.34 -20.09 -4.66
N LEU A 94 6.75 -18.83 -4.78
CA LEU A 94 6.50 -17.81 -3.77
C LEU A 94 5.00 -17.51 -3.60
N ALA A 95 4.25 -17.38 -4.70
CA ALA A 95 2.81 -17.17 -4.70
C ALA A 95 2.08 -18.29 -3.96
N ARG A 96 2.46 -19.56 -4.22
CA ARG A 96 1.93 -20.71 -3.48
C ARG A 96 2.24 -20.65 -1.98
N ARG A 97 3.43 -20.20 -1.60
CA ARG A 97 3.84 -20.10 -0.18
C ARG A 97 3.16 -18.94 0.56
N VAL A 98 2.94 -17.82 -0.12
CA VAL A 98 2.15 -16.69 0.40
C VAL A 98 0.67 -17.06 0.49
N GLY A 99 0.20 -17.99 -0.35
CA GLY A 99 -1.20 -18.43 -0.39
C GLY A 99 -2.06 -17.57 -1.32
N VAL A 100 -1.50 -17.13 -2.45
CA VAL A 100 -2.21 -16.37 -3.48
C VAL A 100 -2.11 -17.05 -4.85
N GLU A 101 -3.10 -16.82 -5.70
CA GLU A 101 -3.00 -17.21 -7.12
C GLU A 101 -1.86 -16.47 -7.81
N MET A 102 -1.18 -17.14 -8.74
CA MET A 102 -0.06 -16.56 -9.48
C MET A 102 -0.52 -15.32 -10.28
N PRO A 103 -0.04 -14.11 -9.95
CA PRO A 103 -0.40 -12.91 -10.70
C PRO A 103 0.32 -12.86 -12.05
N LYS A 104 -0.11 -11.95 -12.93
CA LYS A 104 0.71 -11.62 -14.11
C LYS A 104 1.92 -10.82 -13.68
N ILE A 105 3.11 -11.19 -14.16
CA ILE A 105 4.35 -10.52 -13.80
C ILE A 105 5.00 -9.97 -15.04
N GLY A 106 5.41 -8.71 -15.00
CA GLY A 106 6.05 -8.02 -16.11
C GLY A 106 7.36 -7.40 -15.69
N ILE A 107 8.32 -7.37 -16.61
CA ILE A 107 9.56 -6.62 -16.44
C ILE A 107 9.48 -5.36 -17.30
N VAL A 108 9.82 -4.22 -16.73
CA VAL A 108 9.89 -2.93 -17.42
C VAL A 108 11.34 -2.44 -17.42
N GLN A 109 11.81 -1.99 -18.58
CA GLN A 109 13.15 -1.43 -18.71
C GLN A 109 13.25 -0.11 -17.94
N ASN A 110 13.89 -0.15 -16.77
CA ASN A 110 14.13 1.01 -15.94
C ASN A 110 15.33 0.73 -15.02
N PRO A 111 16.37 1.58 -15.01
CA PRO A 111 17.56 1.35 -14.20
C PRO A 111 17.33 1.56 -12.68
N ASN A 112 16.21 2.15 -12.28
CA ASN A 112 15.87 2.36 -10.88
C ASN A 112 15.45 1.05 -10.20
N PHE A 113 15.56 1.03 -8.87
CA PHE A 113 15.16 -0.13 -8.05
C PHE A 113 13.73 0.06 -7.57
N ASN A 114 12.77 -0.51 -8.31
CA ASN A 114 11.38 -0.49 -7.91
C ASN A 114 10.62 -1.72 -8.38
N ALA A 115 9.68 -2.15 -7.55
CA ALA A 115 8.66 -3.15 -7.87
C ALA A 115 7.34 -2.61 -7.33
N PHE A 116 6.23 -2.96 -7.98
CA PHE A 116 4.92 -2.59 -7.47
C PHE A 116 3.83 -3.51 -7.99
N THR A 117 2.76 -3.60 -7.20
CA THR A 117 1.55 -4.34 -7.50
C THR A 117 0.41 -3.40 -7.88
N TYR A 118 -0.36 -3.75 -8.91
CA TYR A 118 -1.59 -3.03 -9.26
C TYR A 118 -2.67 -3.96 -9.82
N GLY A 119 -3.91 -3.48 -9.79
CA GLY A 119 -5.09 -4.20 -10.26
C GLY A 119 -5.80 -4.94 -9.13
N VAL A 120 -7.10 -4.68 -8.98
CA VAL A 120 -7.91 -5.26 -7.89
C VAL A 120 -8.49 -6.62 -8.28
N ILE A 121 -9.00 -6.73 -9.51
CA ILE A 121 -9.64 -7.96 -10.01
C ILE A 121 -8.61 -8.92 -10.61
N SER A 122 -7.66 -8.38 -11.37
CA SER A 122 -6.59 -9.16 -12.01
C SER A 122 -5.25 -8.57 -11.61
N PRO A 123 -4.72 -8.93 -10.42
CA PRO A 123 -3.51 -8.34 -9.88
C PRO A 123 -2.31 -8.65 -10.78
N ARG A 124 -1.43 -7.65 -10.90
CA ARG A 124 -0.21 -7.71 -11.70
C ARG A 124 0.94 -7.15 -10.87
N ILE A 125 2.10 -7.78 -10.99
CA ILE A 125 3.34 -7.30 -10.40
C ILE A 125 4.23 -6.80 -11.54
N VAL A 126 4.83 -5.63 -11.36
CA VAL A 126 5.83 -5.09 -12.28
C VAL A 126 7.16 -4.97 -11.57
N LEU A 127 8.20 -5.52 -12.18
CA LEU A 127 9.57 -5.44 -11.73
C LEU A 127 10.35 -4.53 -12.69
N TYR A 128 11.14 -3.60 -12.14
CA TYR A 128 12.09 -2.86 -12.97
C TYR A 128 13.33 -3.71 -13.26
N SER A 129 13.87 -3.59 -14.49
CA SER A 129 15.06 -4.34 -14.91
C SER A 129 16.24 -4.11 -13.97
N GLY A 130 16.40 -2.90 -13.42
CA GLY A 130 17.43 -2.59 -12.43
C GLY A 130 17.39 -3.48 -11.18
N LEU A 131 16.20 -3.92 -10.73
CA LEU A 131 16.10 -4.91 -9.64
C LEU A 131 16.61 -6.28 -10.11
N VAL A 132 16.09 -6.76 -11.24
CA VAL A 132 16.42 -8.08 -11.79
C VAL A 132 17.93 -8.22 -12.05
N ASP A 133 18.58 -7.16 -12.52
CA ASP A 133 20.00 -7.18 -12.89
C ASP A 133 20.95 -7.05 -11.70
N ARG A 134 20.51 -6.45 -10.58
CA ARG A 134 21.42 -6.00 -9.50
C ARG A 134 21.15 -6.61 -8.13
N PHE A 135 20.00 -7.25 -7.95
CA PHE A 135 19.64 -7.90 -6.70
C PHE A 135 19.97 -9.39 -6.79
N THR A 136 20.34 -9.99 -5.66
CA THR A 136 20.55 -11.44 -5.62
C THR A 136 19.20 -12.17 -5.70
N SER A 137 19.27 -13.47 -5.99
CA SER A 137 18.14 -14.38 -6.00
C SER A 137 17.26 -14.24 -4.75
N GLU A 138 17.88 -14.19 -3.57
CA GLU A 138 17.21 -14.16 -2.27
C GLU A 138 16.64 -12.77 -1.94
N GLU A 139 17.34 -11.70 -2.38
CA GLU A 139 16.85 -10.33 -2.26
C GLU A 139 15.61 -10.12 -3.13
N LEU A 140 15.63 -10.64 -4.36
CA LEU A 140 14.48 -10.58 -5.26
C LEU A 140 13.31 -11.42 -4.73
N ASP A 141 13.59 -12.58 -4.11
CA ASP A 141 12.54 -13.39 -3.47
C ASP A 141 11.82 -12.60 -2.37
N PHE A 142 12.54 -11.79 -1.59
CA PHE A 142 11.94 -10.94 -0.56
C PHE A 142 11.06 -9.86 -1.19
N ILE A 143 11.55 -9.14 -2.20
CA ILE A 143 10.77 -8.09 -2.88
C ILE A 143 9.51 -8.66 -3.53
N VAL A 144 9.63 -9.77 -4.25
CA VAL A 144 8.47 -10.42 -4.88
C VAL A 144 7.48 -10.92 -3.82
N SER A 145 7.96 -11.51 -2.72
CA SER A 145 7.08 -11.96 -1.64
C SER A 145 6.36 -10.80 -0.95
N HIS A 146 7.00 -9.64 -0.83
CA HIS A 146 6.40 -8.41 -0.33
C HIS A 146 5.26 -7.94 -1.25
N GLU A 147 5.49 -7.91 -2.56
CA GLU A 147 4.46 -7.57 -3.53
C GLU A 147 3.29 -8.58 -3.55
N LEU A 148 3.58 -9.87 -3.42
CA LEU A 148 2.56 -10.91 -3.27
C LEU A 148 1.74 -10.73 -1.99
N ALA A 149 2.35 -10.26 -0.89
CA ALA A 149 1.64 -9.95 0.34
C ALA A 149 0.60 -8.82 0.14
N HIS A 150 0.91 -7.80 -0.67
CA HIS A 150 -0.09 -6.80 -1.05
C HIS A 150 -1.30 -7.41 -1.77
N ILE A 151 -1.09 -8.46 -2.59
CA ILE A 151 -2.19 -9.20 -3.24
C ILE A 151 -3.00 -10.01 -2.21
N LYS A 152 -2.33 -10.65 -1.26
CA LYS A 152 -2.97 -11.40 -0.16
C LYS A 152 -3.86 -10.49 0.68
N TYR A 153 -3.37 -9.32 1.02
CA TYR A 153 -4.06 -8.33 1.86
C TYR A 153 -4.65 -7.16 1.06
N ARG A 154 -5.10 -7.41 -0.18
CA ARG A 154 -5.63 -6.37 -1.09
C ARG A 154 -6.86 -5.61 -0.57
N TRP A 155 -7.53 -6.09 0.47
CA TRP A 155 -8.61 -5.36 1.16
C TRP A 155 -8.12 -4.03 1.74
N VAL A 156 -6.82 -3.92 2.06
CA VAL A 156 -6.21 -2.65 2.50
C VAL A 156 -6.33 -1.57 1.41
N TYR A 157 -6.16 -1.95 0.14
CA TYR A 157 -6.33 -1.04 -1.00
C TYR A 157 -7.77 -0.51 -1.12
N PHE A 158 -8.76 -1.32 -0.75
CA PHE A 158 -10.15 -0.86 -0.68
C PHE A 158 -10.35 0.19 0.40
N ILE A 159 -9.80 -0.01 1.60
CA ILE A 159 -9.86 1.00 2.69
C ILE A 159 -9.13 2.28 2.25
N TYR A 160 -8.01 2.15 1.55
CA TYR A 160 -7.29 3.29 0.97
C TYR A 160 -8.14 4.11 0.02
N THR A 161 -8.71 3.45 -0.98
CA THR A 161 -9.52 4.12 -2.01
C THR A 161 -10.79 4.72 -1.44
N LEU A 162 -11.45 4.04 -0.48
CA LEU A 162 -12.60 4.58 0.24
C LEU A 162 -12.24 5.84 1.05
N THR A 163 -11.14 5.82 1.79
CA THR A 163 -10.66 6.97 2.55
C THR A 163 -10.35 8.15 1.64
N GLU A 164 -9.71 7.90 0.50
CA GLU A 164 -9.37 8.93 -0.48
C GLU A 164 -10.63 9.57 -1.12
N VAL A 165 -11.66 8.77 -1.44
CA VAL A 165 -12.93 9.29 -1.96
C VAL A 165 -13.65 10.15 -0.92
N VAL A 166 -13.79 9.66 0.31
CA VAL A 166 -14.46 10.39 1.40
C VAL A 166 -13.74 11.70 1.70
N PHE A 167 -12.41 11.68 1.73
CA PHE A 167 -11.59 12.88 1.95
C PHE A 167 -11.71 13.89 0.80
N ARG A 168 -11.61 13.44 -0.46
CA ARG A 168 -11.68 14.34 -1.64
C ARG A 168 -13.03 14.99 -1.81
N LEU A 169 -14.11 14.30 -1.52
CA LEU A 169 -15.45 14.88 -1.64
C LEU A 169 -15.60 16.12 -0.76
N ILE A 170 -15.03 16.12 0.44
CA ILE A 170 -15.11 17.28 1.33
C ILE A 170 -14.33 18.48 0.77
N ILE A 171 -13.21 18.24 0.09
CA ILE A 171 -12.39 19.31 -0.50
C ILE A 171 -12.99 19.85 -1.80
N LEU A 172 -13.62 18.99 -2.62
CA LEU A 172 -14.14 19.35 -3.94
C LEU A 172 -15.44 20.17 -3.91
N PHE A 173 -16.08 20.37 -2.75
CA PHE A 173 -17.24 21.25 -2.57
C PHE A 173 -16.88 22.56 -1.82
N PRO A 174 -16.10 23.48 -2.43
CA PRO A 174 -15.57 24.68 -1.78
C PRO A 174 -16.65 25.72 -1.41
N ALA A 175 -17.86 25.65 -2.00
CA ALA A 175 -18.96 26.58 -1.73
C ALA A 175 -19.53 26.49 -0.30
N SER A 176 -18.91 25.70 0.59
CA SER A 176 -19.45 25.37 1.91
C SER A 176 -18.38 25.25 3.00
N LEU A 177 -17.20 25.89 2.87
CA LEU A 177 -16.11 25.80 3.87
C LEU A 177 -16.56 26.08 5.31
N ILE A 178 -17.57 26.94 5.52
CA ILE A 178 -18.17 27.20 6.84
C ILE A 178 -19.03 26.03 7.31
N ILE A 179 -19.85 25.46 6.42
CA ILE A 179 -20.77 24.35 6.70
C ILE A 179 -19.99 23.04 6.90
N LEU A 180 -18.85 22.87 6.21
CA LEU A 180 -17.96 21.72 6.29
C LEU A 180 -16.90 21.84 7.39
N LEU A 181 -16.81 22.97 8.10
CA LEU A 181 -15.80 23.19 9.13
C LEU A 181 -15.78 22.07 10.19
N PRO A 182 -16.92 21.54 10.69
CA PRO A 182 -16.90 20.41 11.62
C PRO A 182 -16.31 19.13 11.01
N LEU A 183 -16.55 18.87 9.73
CA LEU A 183 -15.97 17.71 9.04
C LEU A 183 -14.48 17.91 8.77
N MET A 184 -14.03 19.14 8.51
CA MET A 184 -12.60 19.44 8.33
C MET A 184 -11.77 19.17 9.59
N ILE A 185 -12.35 19.41 10.77
CA ILE A 185 -11.72 19.09 12.07
C ILE A 185 -11.47 17.58 12.19
N VAL A 186 -12.31 16.73 11.59
CA VAL A 186 -12.15 15.27 11.59
C VAL A 186 -11.31 14.79 10.40
N ALA A 187 -11.38 15.48 9.26
CA ALA A 187 -10.69 15.10 8.02
C ALA A 187 -9.17 15.04 8.17
N VAL A 188 -8.59 16.03 8.87
CA VAL A 188 -7.14 16.09 9.08
C VAL A 188 -6.65 14.96 9.99
N PRO A 189 -7.22 14.73 11.19
CA PRO A 189 -6.93 13.54 12.00
C PRO A 189 -7.14 12.22 11.25
N MET A 190 -8.21 12.11 10.46
CA MET A 190 -8.46 10.91 9.64
C MET A 190 -7.30 10.67 8.68
N ARG A 191 -6.81 11.71 8.00
CA ARG A 191 -5.69 11.59 7.07
C ARG A 191 -4.41 11.15 7.78
N ILE A 192 -4.12 11.71 8.97
CA ILE A 192 -2.95 11.33 9.77
C ILE A 192 -3.05 9.88 10.25
N ALA A 193 -4.20 9.48 10.79
CA ALA A 193 -4.46 8.10 11.21
C ALA A 193 -4.32 7.12 10.04
N PHE A 194 -4.79 7.52 8.87
CA PHE A 194 -4.69 6.71 7.66
C PHE A 194 -3.25 6.58 7.14
N LEU A 195 -2.45 7.65 7.20
CA LEU A 195 -1.01 7.57 6.91
C LEU A 195 -0.28 6.63 7.88
N TRP A 196 -0.66 6.65 9.16
CA TRP A 196 -0.12 5.70 10.14
C TRP A 196 -0.51 4.27 9.81
N PHE A 197 -1.79 4.01 9.49
CA PHE A 197 -2.24 2.69 9.06
C PHE A 197 -1.49 2.17 7.82
N ASN A 198 -1.28 3.01 6.80
CA ASN A 198 -0.51 2.62 5.61
C ASN A 198 0.93 2.21 5.96
N ARG A 199 1.57 2.89 6.91
CA ARG A 199 2.91 2.48 7.38
C ARG A 199 2.90 1.14 8.10
N GLU A 200 1.87 0.86 8.90
CA GLU A 200 1.69 -0.43 9.57
C GLU A 200 1.42 -1.58 8.60
N VAL A 201 0.77 -1.30 7.46
CA VAL A 201 0.59 -2.25 6.36
C VAL A 201 1.94 -2.66 5.76
N GLU A 202 2.87 -1.72 5.56
CA GLU A 202 4.20 -2.04 5.02
C GLU A 202 4.99 -2.99 5.95
N TYR A 203 4.95 -2.76 7.27
CA TYR A 203 5.55 -3.69 8.23
C TYR A 203 4.88 -5.06 8.21
N LEU A 204 3.57 -5.11 7.96
CA LEU A 204 2.83 -6.36 7.79
C LEU A 204 3.27 -7.12 6.53
N MET A 205 3.48 -6.41 5.41
CA MET A 205 3.95 -7.00 4.15
C MET A 205 5.40 -7.50 4.26
N ASP A 206 6.28 -6.72 4.91
CA ASP A 206 7.65 -7.16 5.19
C ASP A 206 7.70 -8.41 6.04
N ARG A 207 6.80 -8.52 7.03
CA ARG A 207 6.70 -9.68 7.90
C ARG A 207 6.22 -10.92 7.14
N GLU A 208 5.20 -10.79 6.29
CA GLU A 208 4.76 -11.87 5.41
C GLU A 208 5.90 -12.33 4.50
N ALA A 209 6.56 -11.38 3.83
CA ALA A 209 7.68 -11.67 2.94
C ALA A 209 8.83 -12.38 3.66
N LEU A 210 9.17 -11.92 4.87
CA LEU A 210 10.21 -12.52 5.69
C LEU A 210 9.84 -13.91 6.21
N PHE A 211 8.58 -14.13 6.59
CA PHE A 211 8.09 -15.44 7.01
C PHE A 211 8.17 -16.47 5.87
N VAL A 212 7.88 -16.03 4.64
CA VAL A 212 8.02 -16.84 3.43
C VAL A 212 9.50 -17.04 3.08
N THR A 213 10.32 -16.01 2.97
CA THR A 213 11.70 -16.19 2.50
C THR A 213 12.64 -16.77 3.55
N LYS A 214 12.36 -16.54 4.84
CA LYS A 214 13.19 -16.95 5.98
C LYS A 214 14.65 -16.48 5.89
N ASN A 215 14.89 -15.35 5.22
CA ASN A 215 16.23 -14.79 5.04
C ASN A 215 16.26 -13.30 5.45
N PRO A 216 16.47 -13.00 6.75
CA PRO A 216 16.48 -11.61 7.23
C PRO A 216 17.64 -10.79 6.68
N GLN A 217 18.77 -11.41 6.35
CA GLN A 217 19.90 -10.71 5.76
C GLN A 217 19.59 -10.22 4.34
N ALA A 218 18.98 -11.09 3.51
CA ALA A 218 18.55 -10.71 2.17
C ALA A 218 17.44 -9.65 2.21
N ALA A 219 16.48 -9.79 3.14
CA ALA A 219 15.42 -8.80 3.33
C ALA A 219 15.98 -7.41 3.69
N ALA A 220 16.88 -7.33 4.68
CA ALA A 220 17.50 -6.08 5.08
C ALA A 220 18.36 -5.48 3.95
N SER A 221 19.12 -6.31 3.24
CA SER A 221 19.96 -5.89 2.11
C SER A 221 19.12 -5.34 0.96
N ALA A 222 18.03 -6.02 0.60
CA ALA A 222 17.12 -5.58 -0.45
C ALA A 222 16.51 -4.20 -0.15
N LEU A 223 16.01 -3.99 1.07
CA LEU A 223 15.49 -2.69 1.50
C LEU A 223 16.55 -1.59 1.48
N ALA A 224 17.76 -1.89 1.98
CA ALA A 224 18.85 -0.93 1.96
C ALA A 224 19.26 -0.56 0.52
N LYS A 225 19.24 -1.52 -0.42
CA LYS A 225 19.56 -1.26 -1.84
C LYS A 225 18.50 -0.39 -2.50
N ILE A 226 17.23 -0.52 -2.14
CA ILE A 226 16.16 0.37 -2.63
C ILE A 226 16.39 1.80 -2.15
N GLY A 227 16.76 2.01 -0.88
CA GLY A 227 16.94 3.35 -0.31
C GLY A 227 18.23 4.06 -0.71
N LEU A 228 19.36 3.33 -0.67
CA LEU A 228 20.70 3.91 -0.80
C LEU A 228 21.41 3.58 -2.12
N GLY A 229 20.86 2.62 -2.86
CA GLY A 229 21.49 2.06 -4.04
C GLY A 229 22.60 1.05 -3.71
N VAL A 230 22.85 0.18 -4.69
CA VAL A 230 23.74 -0.99 -4.54
C VAL A 230 25.16 -0.62 -4.10
N LYS A 231 25.76 0.41 -4.72
CA LYS A 231 27.16 0.81 -4.45
C LYS A 231 27.41 1.24 -3.01
N MET A 232 26.41 1.82 -2.35
CA MET A 232 26.55 2.28 -0.96
C MET A 232 26.40 1.09 -0.01
N VAL A 233 25.40 0.23 -0.26
CA VAL A 233 25.16 -0.98 0.54
C VAL A 233 26.38 -1.91 0.55
N ASP A 234 27.06 -2.10 -0.59
CA ASP A 234 28.26 -2.96 -0.67
C ASP A 234 29.43 -2.45 0.19
N LYS A 235 29.42 -1.17 0.59
CA LYS A 235 30.49 -0.53 1.38
C LYS A 235 30.12 -0.33 2.85
N MET A 236 28.95 -0.77 3.28
CA MET A 236 28.47 -0.57 4.65
C MET A 236 27.90 -1.85 5.24
N LYS A 237 27.78 -1.87 6.57
CA LYS A 237 26.97 -2.87 7.24
C LYS A 237 25.52 -2.44 7.17
N VAL A 238 24.68 -3.24 6.54
CA VAL A 238 23.24 -2.97 6.30
C VAL A 238 22.52 -2.51 7.57
N TYR A 239 22.81 -3.13 8.72
CA TYR A 239 22.16 -2.80 9.99
C TYR A 239 22.68 -1.55 10.69
N ASP A 240 23.77 -0.95 10.20
CA ASP A 240 24.31 0.31 10.71
C ASP A 240 23.72 1.52 9.96
N PHE A 241 22.80 1.29 9.02
CA PHE A 241 22.09 2.33 8.30
C PHE A 241 21.27 3.22 9.23
N GLN A 242 21.45 4.53 9.10
CA GLN A 242 20.67 5.55 9.82
C GLN A 242 20.21 6.62 8.83
N GLU A 243 18.92 6.93 8.84
CA GLU A 243 18.35 8.07 8.11
C GLU A 243 18.23 9.27 9.06
N ASP A 244 18.49 10.45 8.51
CA ASP A 244 18.68 11.68 9.27
C ASP A 244 17.35 12.26 9.80
N ILE A 245 17.43 13.27 10.65
CA ILE A 245 16.29 13.93 11.28
C ILE A 245 15.34 14.57 10.26
N TYR A 246 15.87 15.03 9.12
CA TYR A 246 15.06 15.56 8.02
C TYR A 246 14.22 14.47 7.35
N ASP A 247 14.78 13.26 7.19
CA ASP A 247 14.05 12.11 6.66
C ASP A 247 12.95 11.67 7.63
N ARG A 248 13.23 11.71 8.94
CA ARG A 248 12.23 11.43 9.99
C ARG A 248 11.08 12.43 10.02
N LEU A 249 11.35 13.72 9.79
CA LEU A 249 10.31 14.74 9.68
C LEU A 249 9.49 14.58 8.40
N ALA A 250 10.13 14.25 7.27
CA ALA A 250 9.45 13.94 6.02
C ALA A 250 8.54 12.70 6.16
N ASN A 251 8.97 11.70 6.94
CA ASN A 251 8.21 10.45 7.17
C ASN A 251 6.82 10.66 7.80
N LEU A 252 6.60 11.75 8.53
CA LEU A 252 5.26 12.05 9.08
C LEU A 252 4.21 12.23 7.98
N LEU A 253 4.63 12.72 6.80
CA LEU A 253 3.78 12.90 5.62
C LEU A 253 3.98 11.82 4.54
N SER A 254 4.96 10.93 4.70
CA SER A 254 5.24 9.84 3.77
C SER A 254 4.21 8.70 3.85
N THR A 255 3.96 8.07 2.71
CA THR A 255 3.09 6.88 2.58
C THR A 255 3.79 5.59 2.97
N HIS A 256 5.13 5.55 2.92
CA HIS A 256 5.94 4.42 3.35
C HIS A 256 6.71 4.80 4.62
N PRO A 257 6.90 3.86 5.55
CA PRO A 257 7.79 4.08 6.67
C PRO A 257 9.23 4.16 6.18
N LEU A 258 10.05 4.81 6.99
CA LEU A 258 11.49 4.88 6.82
C LEU A 258 12.11 3.50 6.61
N ILE A 259 13.07 3.43 5.69
CA ILE A 259 13.75 2.19 5.35
C ILE A 259 14.55 1.68 6.55
N GLN A 260 15.15 2.59 7.34
CA GLN A 260 15.84 2.21 8.57
C GLN A 260 14.91 1.53 9.58
N ASP A 261 13.66 1.96 9.68
CA ASP A 261 12.70 1.42 10.65
C ASP A 261 12.19 0.04 10.19
N ARG A 262 12.01 -0.14 8.88
CA ARG A 262 11.69 -1.47 8.28
C ARG A 262 12.84 -2.46 8.51
N ILE A 263 14.09 -2.05 8.28
CA ILE A 263 15.27 -2.90 8.54
C ILE A 263 15.39 -3.24 10.03
N ARG A 264 15.12 -2.27 10.94
CA ARG A 264 15.12 -2.52 12.39
C ARG A 264 14.06 -3.54 12.77
N GLU A 265 12.88 -3.48 12.17
CA GLU A 265 11.81 -4.44 12.43
C GLU A 265 12.15 -5.84 11.90
N ILE A 266 12.74 -5.95 10.70
CA ILE A 266 13.27 -7.24 10.19
C ILE A 266 14.30 -7.82 11.17
N ARG A 267 15.24 -7.00 11.66
CA ARG A 267 16.25 -7.43 12.62
C ARG A 267 15.62 -7.94 13.92
N ARG A 268 14.55 -7.30 14.39
CA ARG A 268 13.79 -7.74 15.57
C ARG A 268 13.11 -9.08 15.31
N LEU A 269 12.57 -9.28 14.10
CA LEU A 269 11.87 -10.50 13.72
C LEU A 269 12.80 -11.71 13.55
N THR A 270 14.08 -11.50 13.22
CA THR A 270 15.08 -12.55 13.13
C THR A 270 15.09 -13.49 14.35
N ALA A 271 14.84 -12.95 15.54
CA ALA A 271 14.80 -13.74 16.78
C ALA A 271 13.65 -14.76 16.85
N TYR A 272 12.65 -14.67 15.95
CA TYR A 272 11.44 -15.50 15.94
C TYR A 272 11.32 -16.41 14.71
N ILE A 273 12.24 -16.30 13.75
CA ILE A 273 12.18 -17.00 12.44
C ILE A 273 13.19 -18.15 12.35
N VAL A 274 14.17 -18.19 13.27
CA VAL A 274 15.13 -19.30 13.43
C VAL A 274 14.50 -20.47 14.18
#